data_AF-A0A929ZU71-F1
#
_entry.id   AF-A0A929ZU71-F1
#
_cell.length_a   1.000
_cell.length_b   1.000
_cell.length_c   1.000
_cell.angle_alpha   90.00
_cell.angle_beta   90.00
_cell.angle_gamma   90.00
#
_symmetry.space_group_name_H-M   'P 1'
#
loop_
_entity.id
_entity.type
_entity.pdbx_description
1 polymer ?
#
loop_
_entity_poly.entity_id
_entity_poly.type
_entity_poly.pdbx_seq_one_letter_code
_entity_poly.pdbx_strand_id
1 'polypeptide(L)'
;MNRYIAYYRVSTQKQGNSGLGLEAQKTMVKHHLKTDDILLEEYEEVESGKNNNRPQLQKAIEHCKNIGAILLIAKLDRLSRNAGFIFLLKDSQVNFKCCDMPEANSLTIGIMAVLAQEERELISKRTMAALEELRNKGKKLGNPKNLTYEAQKQGAEAMKNKALNNENNRKATALIVSLRETGKSYAKIAQQLNDNGFKTSRGYNFSASQVLILYDRYVNSLAK
;
A
#
# COMPACT_ATOMS: atom_id res chain seq x y z
N MET A 1 -28.06 -4.98 -23.24
CA MET A 1 -27.93 -4.11 -22.06
C MET A 1 -26.62 -4.46 -21.36
N ASN A 2 -25.62 -3.59 -21.37
CA ASN A 2 -24.36 -3.86 -20.67
C ASN A 2 -24.41 -3.24 -19.27
N ARG A 3 -23.85 -3.97 -18.29
CA ARG A 3 -23.70 -3.51 -16.91
C ARG A 3 -22.28 -3.04 -16.72
N TYR A 4 -22.11 -1.82 -16.23
CA TYR A 4 -20.81 -1.19 -16.00
C TYR A 4 -20.60 -0.85 -14.53
N ILE A 5 -19.35 -0.92 -14.11
CA ILE A 5 -18.86 -0.34 -12.87
C ILE A 5 -17.76 0.65 -13.25
N ALA A 6 -17.87 1.90 -12.85
CA ALA A 6 -16.87 2.91 -13.19
C ALA A 6 -15.80 3.00 -12.10
N TYR A 7 -14.56 3.23 -12.52
CA TYR A 7 -13.44 3.51 -11.63
C TYR A 7 -12.76 4.83 -11.99
N TYR A 8 -12.57 5.68 -10.98
CA TYR A 8 -11.98 7.01 -11.10
C TYR A 8 -10.76 7.16 -10.20
N ARG A 9 -9.78 7.94 -10.65
CA ARG A 9 -8.59 8.27 -9.84
C ARG A 9 -8.27 9.75 -9.85
N VAL A 10 -7.92 10.28 -8.68
CA VAL A 10 -7.40 11.65 -8.51
C VAL A 10 -6.16 11.69 -7.63
N SER A 11 -5.21 12.58 -7.97
CA SER A 11 -4.00 12.79 -7.15
C SER A 11 -4.26 13.81 -6.06
N THR A 12 -3.97 13.47 -4.80
CA THR A 12 -4.36 14.26 -3.61
C THR A 12 -3.76 15.66 -3.47
N GLN A 13 -2.67 16.06 -4.14
CA GLN A 13 -1.91 17.22 -3.63
C GLN A 13 -2.09 18.59 -4.30
N LYS A 14 -2.44 18.71 -5.59
CA LYS A 14 -2.58 20.05 -6.24
C LYS A 14 -3.65 20.17 -7.34
N GLN A 15 -4.30 19.07 -7.74
CA GLN A 15 -5.38 19.09 -8.74
C GLN A 15 -6.79 18.93 -8.14
N GLY A 16 -6.90 18.73 -6.82
CA GLY A 16 -8.18 18.71 -6.10
C GLY A 16 -8.85 20.08 -6.01
N ASN A 17 -8.11 21.19 -6.13
CA ASN A 17 -8.64 22.54 -5.95
C ASN A 17 -9.57 23.02 -7.08
N SER A 18 -9.69 22.28 -8.20
CA SER A 18 -10.55 22.68 -9.32
C SER A 18 -11.75 21.75 -9.54
N GLY A 19 -11.77 20.52 -9.00
CA GLY A 19 -12.78 19.50 -9.33
C GLY A 19 -12.75 18.96 -10.77
N LEU A 20 -12.16 19.71 -11.71
CA LEU A 20 -12.13 19.46 -13.16
C LEU A 20 -11.57 18.07 -13.55
N GLY A 21 -10.63 17.52 -12.78
CA GLY A 21 -10.02 16.23 -13.10
C GLY A 21 -10.95 15.03 -12.89
N LEU A 22 -11.82 15.07 -11.88
CA LEU A 22 -12.81 14.02 -11.62
C LEU A 22 -14.04 14.23 -12.49
N GLU A 23 -14.52 15.47 -12.59
CA GLU A 23 -15.66 15.84 -13.43
C GLU A 23 -15.43 15.53 -14.91
N ALA A 24 -14.22 15.77 -15.42
CA ALA A 24 -13.87 15.35 -16.78
C ALA A 24 -13.93 13.83 -16.96
N GLN A 25 -13.50 13.05 -15.95
CA GLN A 25 -13.57 11.59 -16.00
C GLN A 25 -15.02 11.09 -15.97
N LYS A 26 -15.85 11.65 -15.08
CA LYS A 26 -17.29 11.36 -15.01
C LYS A 26 -18.00 11.73 -16.32
N THR A 27 -17.65 12.85 -16.92
CA THR A 27 -18.19 13.28 -18.22
C THR A 27 -17.82 12.31 -19.33
N MET A 28 -16.57 11.83 -19.38
CA MET A 28 -16.13 10.83 -20.35
C MET A 28 -16.86 9.50 -20.18
N VAL A 29 -17.07 9.05 -18.94
CA VAL A 29 -17.86 7.85 -18.65
C VAL A 29 -19.30 8.03 -19.12
N LYS A 30 -19.95 9.15 -18.77
CA LYS A 30 -21.31 9.46 -19.21
C LYS A 30 -21.46 9.49 -20.73
N HIS A 31 -20.50 10.08 -21.45
CA HIS A 31 -20.50 10.08 -22.92
C HIS A 31 -20.25 8.69 -23.54
N HIS A 32 -19.58 7.79 -22.82
CA HIS A 32 -19.34 6.43 -23.32
C HIS A 32 -20.56 5.51 -23.15
N LEU A 33 -21.39 5.77 -22.13
CA LEU A 33 -22.60 4.99 -21.87
C LEU A 33 -23.66 5.25 -22.94
N LYS A 34 -24.24 4.19 -23.50
CA LYS A 34 -25.40 4.27 -24.39
C LYS A 34 -26.69 4.34 -23.58
N THR A 35 -27.79 4.70 -24.25
CA THR A 35 -29.13 4.79 -23.62
C THR A 35 -29.57 3.48 -22.96
N ASP A 36 -29.12 2.33 -23.46
CA ASP A 36 -29.42 1.00 -22.92
C ASP A 36 -28.31 0.45 -22.01
N ASP A 37 -27.35 1.26 -21.59
CA ASP A 37 -26.28 0.82 -20.68
C ASP A 37 -26.62 1.19 -19.23
N ILE A 38 -26.29 0.31 -18.28
CA ILE A 38 -26.52 0.55 -16.85
C ILE A 38 -25.18 0.76 -16.17
N LEU A 39 -25.01 1.91 -15.54
CA LEU A 39 -23.94 2.14 -14.56
C LEU A 39 -24.44 1.73 -13.17
N LEU A 40 -23.84 0.69 -12.60
CA LEU A 40 -24.30 0.11 -11.32
C LEU A 40 -23.64 0.76 -10.12
N GLU A 41 -22.34 1.02 -10.19
CA GLU A 41 -21.60 1.61 -9.09
C GLU A 41 -20.36 2.36 -9.61
N GLU A 42 -19.90 3.31 -8.81
CA GLU A 42 -18.76 4.17 -9.07
C GLU A 42 -17.75 4.06 -7.92
N TYR A 43 -16.50 3.76 -8.25
CA TYR A 43 -15.40 3.64 -7.29
C TYR A 43 -14.40 4.78 -7.50
N GLU A 44 -14.17 5.57 -6.45
CA GLU A 44 -13.24 6.70 -6.48
C GLU A 44 -12.02 6.43 -5.62
N GLU A 45 -10.83 6.52 -6.22
CA GLU A 45 -9.54 6.35 -5.53
C GLU A 45 -8.79 7.67 -5.44
N VAL A 46 -8.40 8.04 -4.22
CA VAL A 46 -7.67 9.28 -3.94
C VAL A 46 -6.25 8.92 -3.48
N GLU A 47 -5.27 9.11 -4.35
CA GLU A 47 -3.92 8.57 -4.17
C GLU A 47 -2.86 9.70 -4.14
N SER A 48 -1.97 9.69 -3.15
CA SER A 48 -0.73 10.48 -3.20
C SER A 48 0.34 9.65 -3.89
N GLY A 49 1.18 10.25 -4.74
CA GLY A 49 2.11 9.53 -5.64
C GLY A 49 3.17 8.62 -4.99
N LYS A 50 3.11 8.40 -3.68
CA LYS A 50 4.00 7.54 -2.90
C LYS A 50 3.35 6.20 -2.48
N ASN A 51 2.02 6.11 -2.40
CA ASN A 51 1.33 4.89 -1.98
C ASN A 51 0.67 4.24 -3.20
N ASN A 52 0.98 2.97 -3.48
CA ASN A 52 0.42 2.20 -4.61
C ASN A 52 -0.67 1.21 -4.18
N ASN A 53 -1.10 1.24 -2.91
CA ASN A 53 -2.21 0.40 -2.45
C ASN A 53 -3.51 0.94 -3.05
N ARG A 54 -4.20 0.11 -3.86
CA ARG A 54 -5.42 0.48 -4.60
C ARG A 54 -6.63 -0.34 -4.16
N PRO A 55 -7.10 -0.13 -2.92
CA PRO A 55 -8.21 -0.91 -2.39
C PRO A 55 -9.51 -0.72 -3.17
N GLN A 56 -9.79 0.48 -3.71
CA GLN A 56 -11.04 0.73 -4.43
C GLN A 56 -11.03 0.07 -5.81
N LEU A 57 -9.88 0.02 -6.47
CA LEU A 57 -9.74 -0.71 -7.73
C LEU A 57 -9.96 -2.22 -7.52
N GLN A 58 -9.39 -2.78 -6.45
CA GLN A 58 -9.59 -4.20 -6.13
C GLN A 58 -11.06 -4.51 -5.86
N LYS A 59 -11.74 -3.66 -5.08
CA LYS A 59 -13.20 -3.79 -4.85
C LYS A 59 -14.00 -3.67 -6.14
N ALA A 60 -13.68 -2.71 -7.01
CA ALA A 60 -14.36 -2.57 -8.30
C ALA A 60 -14.20 -3.82 -9.17
N ILE A 61 -12.99 -4.40 -9.20
CA ILE A 61 -12.70 -5.65 -9.93
C ILE A 61 -13.48 -6.82 -9.34
N GLU A 62 -13.46 -7.00 -8.02
CA GLU A 62 -14.21 -8.06 -7.34
C GLU A 62 -15.71 -7.92 -7.57
N HIS A 63 -16.24 -6.70 -7.51
CA HIS A 63 -17.62 -6.43 -7.82
C HIS A 63 -17.93 -6.81 -9.28
N CYS A 64 -17.12 -6.37 -10.24
CA CYS A 64 -17.28 -6.77 -11.65
C CYS A 64 -17.34 -8.28 -11.84
N LYS A 65 -16.48 -9.04 -11.14
CA LYS A 65 -16.48 -10.51 -11.18
C LYS A 65 -17.78 -11.10 -10.67
N ASN A 66 -18.26 -10.62 -9.53
CA ASN A 66 -19.44 -11.19 -8.87
C ASN A 66 -20.73 -11.02 -9.70
N ILE A 67 -20.87 -9.89 -10.39
CA ILE A 67 -22.08 -9.56 -11.14
C ILE A 67 -21.92 -9.69 -12.67
N GLY A 68 -20.75 -10.08 -13.16
CA GLY A 68 -20.43 -10.16 -14.58
C GLY A 68 -20.57 -8.81 -15.30
N ALA A 69 -20.15 -7.72 -14.65
CA ALA A 69 -20.15 -6.38 -15.21
C ALA A 69 -18.81 -6.05 -15.89
N ILE A 70 -18.83 -5.02 -16.73
CA ILE A 70 -17.64 -4.49 -17.42
C ILE A 70 -17.07 -3.33 -16.61
N LEU A 71 -15.77 -3.39 -16.30
CA LEU A 71 -15.08 -2.31 -15.62
C LEU A 71 -14.83 -1.15 -16.60
N LEU A 72 -15.37 0.03 -16.30
CA LEU A 72 -15.22 1.22 -17.13
C LEU A 72 -14.19 2.17 -16.53
N ILE A 73 -13.14 2.49 -17.29
CA ILE A 73 -12.03 3.34 -16.87
C ILE A 73 -12.01 4.58 -17.75
N ALA A 74 -12.08 5.77 -17.14
CA ALA A 74 -12.17 7.01 -17.90
C ALA A 74 -10.91 7.31 -18.73
N LYS A 75 -9.71 7.15 -18.14
CA LYS A 75 -8.43 7.31 -18.85
C LYS A 75 -7.37 6.32 -18.40
N LEU A 76 -6.66 5.75 -19.36
CA LEU A 76 -5.53 4.86 -19.15
C LEU A 76 -4.25 5.65 -18.85
N ASP A 77 -4.08 6.88 -19.35
CA ASP A 77 -2.86 7.70 -19.28
C ASP A 77 -2.28 7.90 -17.85
N ARG A 78 -3.15 8.07 -16.87
CA ARG A 78 -2.78 8.28 -15.46
C ARG A 78 -2.59 6.97 -14.72
N LEU A 79 -3.01 5.84 -15.28
CA LEU A 79 -2.96 4.52 -14.65
C LEU A 79 -1.90 3.61 -15.30
N SER A 80 -1.58 3.81 -16.58
CA SER A 80 -0.65 3.03 -17.41
C SER A 80 0.82 3.26 -17.08
N ARG A 81 1.17 4.45 -16.56
CA ARG A 81 2.53 4.70 -16.03
C ARG A 81 2.90 3.82 -14.84
N ASN A 82 1.90 3.19 -14.21
CA ASN A 82 2.14 2.17 -13.22
C ASN A 82 1.89 0.81 -13.86
N ALA A 83 2.97 0.14 -14.29
CA ALA A 83 2.88 -1.21 -14.87
C ALA A 83 2.06 -2.19 -13.99
N GLY A 84 2.07 -2.00 -12.66
CA GLY A 84 1.28 -2.81 -11.73
C GLY A 84 -0.23 -2.71 -11.95
N PHE A 85 -0.74 -1.59 -12.47
CA PHE A 85 -2.15 -1.45 -12.85
C PHE A 85 -2.51 -2.33 -14.04
N ILE A 86 -1.68 -2.27 -15.08
CA ILE A 86 -1.89 -3.03 -16.31
C ILE A 86 -1.80 -4.52 -16.01
N PHE A 87 -0.86 -4.94 -15.15
CA PHE A 87 -0.79 -6.30 -14.65
C PHE A 87 -2.02 -6.69 -13.84
N LEU A 88 -2.48 -5.85 -12.91
CA LEU A 88 -3.69 -6.14 -12.13
C LEU A 88 -4.93 -6.33 -13.02
N LEU A 89 -5.11 -5.48 -14.04
CA LEU A 89 -6.20 -5.64 -15.00
C LEU A 89 -6.06 -6.94 -15.80
N LYS A 90 -4.87 -7.24 -16.31
CA LYS A 90 -4.58 -8.48 -17.03
C LYS A 90 -4.89 -9.72 -16.17
N ASP A 91 -4.39 -9.75 -14.94
CA ASP A 91 -4.51 -10.88 -14.02
C ASP A 91 -5.94 -11.03 -13.49
N SER A 92 -6.70 -9.92 -13.44
CA SER A 92 -8.07 -9.94 -12.96
C SER A 92 -9.05 -10.67 -13.89
N GLN A 93 -8.73 -10.86 -15.17
CA GLN A 93 -9.60 -11.51 -16.16
C GLN A 93 -11.01 -10.89 -16.27
N VAL A 94 -11.22 -9.66 -15.81
CA VAL A 94 -12.50 -8.95 -16.00
C VAL A 94 -12.52 -8.29 -17.37
N ASN A 95 -13.71 -8.25 -17.98
CA ASN A 95 -13.92 -7.39 -19.13
C ASN A 95 -13.83 -5.94 -18.68
N PHE A 96 -13.07 -5.12 -19.38
CA PHE A 96 -12.98 -3.70 -19.11
C PHE A 96 -12.98 -2.91 -20.41
N LYS A 97 -13.34 -1.63 -20.31
CA LYS A 97 -13.28 -0.66 -21.39
C LYS A 97 -12.63 0.63 -20.90
N CYS A 98 -11.83 1.22 -21.77
CA CYS A 98 -11.22 2.52 -21.52
C CYS A 98 -11.93 3.58 -22.37
N CYS A 99 -12.43 4.65 -21.77
CA CYS A 99 -13.15 5.69 -22.52
C CYS A 99 -12.21 6.49 -23.45
N ASP A 100 -10.93 6.63 -23.11
CA ASP A 100 -9.91 7.26 -23.94
C ASP A 100 -9.35 6.34 -25.04
N MET A 101 -9.46 5.03 -24.85
CA MET A 101 -9.07 4.03 -25.84
C MET A 101 -10.14 2.94 -25.95
N PRO A 102 -11.29 3.23 -26.61
CA PRO A 102 -12.43 2.31 -26.67
C PRO A 102 -12.12 0.96 -27.31
N GLU A 103 -11.13 0.94 -28.22
CA GLU A 103 -10.64 -0.26 -28.92
C GLU A 103 -9.60 -1.06 -28.12
N ALA A 104 -9.23 -0.61 -26.91
CA ALA A 104 -8.28 -1.33 -26.06
C ALA A 104 -8.89 -2.65 -25.59
N ASN A 105 -8.49 -3.74 -26.24
CA ASN A 105 -8.82 -5.10 -25.84
C ASN A 105 -7.71 -5.69 -24.94
N SER A 106 -7.95 -6.90 -24.42
CA SER A 106 -7.00 -7.60 -23.54
C SER A 106 -5.62 -7.82 -24.18
N LEU A 107 -5.54 -7.94 -25.51
CA LEU A 107 -4.27 -8.09 -26.24
C LEU A 107 -3.47 -6.79 -26.22
N THR A 108 -4.09 -5.67 -26.59
CA THR A 108 -3.45 -4.34 -26.56
C THR A 108 -2.87 -4.05 -25.18
N ILE A 109 -3.61 -4.40 -24.14
CA ILE A 109 -3.23 -4.20 -22.75
C ILE A 109 -2.09 -5.13 -22.35
N GLY A 110 -2.13 -6.39 -22.79
CA GLY A 110 -1.03 -7.33 -22.62
C GLY A 110 0.28 -6.82 -23.23
N ILE A 111 0.22 -6.26 -24.44
CA ILE A 111 1.37 -5.66 -25.12
C ILE A 111 1.87 -4.44 -24.32
N MET A 112 0.97 -3.54 -23.91
CA MET A 112 1.33 -2.40 -23.07
C MET A 112 1.96 -2.81 -21.74
N ALA A 113 1.51 -3.93 -21.14
CA ALA A 113 2.08 -4.47 -19.91
C ALA A 113 3.54 -4.88 -20.11
N VAL A 114 3.82 -5.59 -21.21
CA VAL A 114 5.16 -6.06 -21.57
C VAL A 114 6.08 -4.86 -21.86
N LEU A 115 5.62 -3.89 -22.64
CA LEU A 115 6.38 -2.68 -22.93
C LEU A 115 6.67 -1.86 -21.66
N ALA A 116 5.69 -1.73 -20.77
CA ALA A 116 5.88 -1.01 -19.50
C ALA A 116 6.87 -1.74 -18.57
N GLN A 117 6.89 -3.07 -18.60
CA GLN A 117 7.87 -3.87 -17.84
C GLN A 117 9.28 -3.70 -18.40
N GLU A 118 9.44 -3.75 -19.73
CA GLU A 118 10.72 -3.53 -20.39
C GLU A 118 11.26 -2.13 -20.11
N GLU A 119 10.43 -1.09 -20.21
CA GLU A 119 10.81 0.29 -19.88
C GLU A 119 11.31 0.40 -18.43
N ARG A 120 10.60 -0.24 -17.49
CA ARG A 120 11.00 -0.26 -16.08
C ARG A 120 12.35 -0.92 -15.86
N GLU A 121 12.59 -2.05 -16.52
CA GLU A 121 13.87 -2.76 -16.46
C GLU A 121 14.99 -1.92 -17.08
N LEU A 122 14.76 -1.26 -18.21
CA LEU A 122 15.72 -0.36 -18.85
C LEU A 122 16.08 0.83 -17.95
N ILE A 123 15.10 1.46 -17.31
CA ILE A 123 15.33 2.55 -16.34
C ILE A 123 16.19 2.03 -15.18
N SER A 124 15.87 0.84 -14.66
CA SER A 124 16.66 0.22 -13.58
C SER A 124 18.09 -0.04 -14.02
N LYS A 125 18.30 -0.67 -15.19
CA LYS A 125 19.63 -0.94 -15.77
C LYS A 125 20.44 0.35 -15.96
N ARG A 126 19.84 1.39 -16.55
CA ARG A 126 20.49 2.71 -16.73
C ARG A 126 20.85 3.35 -15.40
N THR A 127 19.97 3.26 -14.41
CA THR A 127 20.23 3.80 -13.07
C THR A 127 21.38 3.06 -12.39
N MET A 128 21.41 1.73 -12.47
CA MET A 128 22.51 0.92 -11.92
C MET A 128 23.84 1.24 -12.60
N ALA A 129 23.87 1.33 -13.93
CA ALA A 129 25.06 1.69 -14.68
C ALA A 129 25.58 3.09 -14.29
N ALA A 130 24.69 4.08 -14.17
CA ALA A 130 25.06 5.42 -13.72
C ALA A 130 25.59 5.41 -12.26
N LEU A 131 24.99 4.64 -11.36
CA LEU A 131 25.46 4.50 -9.98
C LEU A 131 26.83 3.81 -9.92
N GLU A 132 27.06 2.78 -10.73
CA GLU A 132 28.35 2.10 -10.83
C GLU A 132 29.45 3.03 -11.32
N GLU A 133 29.19 3.83 -12.37
CA GLU A 133 30.12 4.83 -12.86
C GLU A 133 30.45 5.88 -11.79
N LEU A 134 29.44 6.36 -11.06
CA LEU A 134 29.64 7.29 -9.94
C LEU A 134 30.46 6.67 -8.81
N ARG A 135 30.26 5.38 -8.50
CA ARG A 135 31.06 4.64 -7.52
C ARG A 135 32.51 4.50 -7.98
N ASN A 136 32.75 4.17 -9.25
CA ASN A 136 34.08 4.07 -9.84
C ASN A 136 34.81 5.43 -9.85
N LYS A 137 34.07 6.53 -10.01
CA LYS A 137 34.56 7.91 -9.85
C LYS A 137 34.77 8.33 -8.38
N GLY A 138 34.63 7.41 -7.42
CA GLY A 138 34.83 7.65 -5.99
C GLY A 138 33.72 8.47 -5.31
N LYS A 139 32.58 8.70 -5.97
CA LYS A 139 31.49 9.48 -5.40
C LYS A 139 30.75 8.64 -4.33
N LYS A 140 30.64 9.18 -3.12
CA LYS A 140 29.86 8.56 -2.04
C LYS A 140 28.37 8.60 -2.39
N LEU A 141 27.78 7.43 -2.66
CA LEU A 141 26.36 7.26 -2.95
C LEU A 141 25.51 7.25 -1.66
N GLY A 142 24.23 7.61 -1.78
CA GLY A 142 23.30 7.74 -0.65
C GLY A 142 23.21 9.17 -0.11
N ASN A 143 22.29 9.41 0.84
CA ASN A 143 22.19 10.69 1.53
C ASN A 143 22.86 10.58 2.91
N PRO A 144 24.14 10.96 3.07
CA PRO A 144 24.82 10.95 4.36
C PRO A 144 24.15 11.85 5.42
N LYS A 145 23.24 12.76 5.02
CA LYS A 145 22.45 13.60 5.93
C LYS A 145 21.13 12.96 6.41
N ASN A 146 20.76 11.76 5.95
CA ASN A 146 19.53 11.08 6.42
C ASN A 146 19.68 10.37 7.78
N LEU A 147 20.88 10.36 8.38
CA LEU A 147 21.14 9.85 9.73
C LEU A 147 21.39 11.00 10.71
N THR A 148 20.65 12.10 10.58
CA THR A 148 20.64 13.14 11.63
C THR A 148 20.10 12.55 12.93
N TYR A 149 20.51 13.13 14.06
CA TYR A 149 19.97 12.77 15.37
C TYR A 149 18.44 12.79 15.40
N GLU A 150 17.83 13.78 14.72
CA GLU A 150 16.37 13.88 14.57
C GLU A 150 15.76 12.71 13.79
N ALA A 151 16.36 12.32 12.66
CA ALA A 151 15.87 11.18 11.87
C ALA A 151 16.00 9.86 12.64
N GLN A 152 17.08 9.69 13.42
CA GLN A 152 17.26 8.53 14.30
C GLN A 152 16.20 8.51 15.41
N LYS A 153 15.93 9.66 16.04
CA LYS A 153 14.88 9.79 17.07
C LYS A 153 13.50 9.46 16.50
N GLN A 154 13.14 10.01 15.33
CA GLN A 154 11.89 9.71 14.65
C GLN A 154 11.77 8.22 14.29
N GLY A 155 12.87 7.60 13.82
CA GLY A 155 12.91 6.16 13.56
C GLY A 155 12.67 5.33 14.82
N ALA A 156 13.30 5.69 15.94
CA ALA A 156 13.11 5.04 17.23
C ALA A 156 11.66 5.19 17.75
N GLU A 157 11.07 6.38 17.60
CA GLU A 157 9.67 6.65 17.96
C GLU A 157 8.69 5.84 17.08
N ALA A 158 8.91 5.80 15.78
CA ALA A 158 8.10 5.00 14.86
C ALA A 158 8.17 3.50 15.19
N MET A 159 9.37 2.99 15.51
CA MET A 159 9.57 1.61 15.95
C MET A 159 8.87 1.33 17.30
N LYS A 160 8.93 2.28 18.24
CA LYS A 160 8.23 2.19 19.53
C LYS A 160 6.71 2.12 19.33
N ASN A 161 6.15 3.01 18.51
CA ASN A 161 4.72 3.04 18.20
C ASN A 161 4.25 1.76 17.50
N LYS A 162 5.03 1.26 16.53
CA LYS A 162 4.72 -0.01 15.85
C LYS A 162 4.74 -1.19 16.83
N ALA A 163 5.67 -1.20 17.79
CA ALA A 163 5.74 -2.25 18.80
C ALA A 163 4.57 -2.18 19.79
N LEU A 164 4.12 -0.99 20.18
CA LEU A 164 2.96 -0.79 21.07
C LEU A 164 1.64 -1.19 20.40
N ASN A 165 1.48 -0.88 19.12
CA ASN A 165 0.25 -1.17 18.38
C ASN A 165 0.18 -2.61 17.84
N ASN A 166 1.23 -3.40 17.99
CA ASN A 166 1.22 -4.80 17.59
C ASN A 166 0.30 -5.61 18.53
N GLU A 167 -0.67 -6.31 17.97
CA GLU A 167 -1.68 -7.05 18.72
C GLU A 167 -1.09 -8.07 19.70
N ASN A 168 -0.09 -8.86 19.26
CA ASN A 168 0.57 -9.84 20.13
C ASN A 168 1.29 -9.16 21.29
N ASN A 169 1.96 -8.03 21.04
CA ASN A 169 2.60 -7.28 22.10
C ASN A 169 1.57 -6.68 23.07
N ARG A 170 0.41 -6.19 22.59
CA ARG A 170 -0.66 -5.68 23.47
C ARG A 170 -1.19 -6.77 24.39
N LYS A 171 -1.49 -7.95 23.84
CA LYS A 171 -1.95 -9.11 24.61
C LYS A 171 -0.87 -9.57 25.61
N ALA A 172 0.39 -9.64 25.17
CA ALA A 172 1.51 -9.97 26.06
C ALA A 172 1.67 -8.95 27.18
N THR A 173 1.60 -7.64 26.90
CA THR A 173 1.71 -6.57 27.90
C THR A 173 0.66 -6.69 28.99
N ALA A 174 -0.60 -7.00 28.65
CA ALA A 174 -1.65 -7.21 29.65
C ALA A 174 -1.29 -8.34 30.63
N LEU A 175 -0.77 -9.46 30.11
CA LEU A 175 -0.31 -10.57 30.95
C LEU A 175 0.94 -10.20 31.76
N ILE A 176 1.88 -9.45 31.16
CA ILE A 176 3.10 -8.99 31.84
C ILE A 176 2.75 -8.14 33.05
N VAL A 177 1.83 -7.19 32.91
CA VAL A 177 1.40 -6.30 34.01
C VAL A 177 0.81 -7.11 35.15
N SER A 178 -0.17 -7.98 34.85
CA SER A 178 -0.79 -8.85 35.86
C SER A 178 0.25 -9.74 36.57
N LEU A 179 1.20 -10.32 35.84
CA LEU A 179 2.24 -11.15 36.44
C LEU A 179 3.28 -10.36 37.24
N ARG A 180 3.54 -9.09 36.89
CA ARG A 180 4.44 -8.22 37.69
C ARG A 180 3.81 -7.78 38.99
N GLU A 181 2.50 -7.54 39.04
CA GLU A 181 1.77 -7.26 40.29
C GLU A 181 1.88 -8.42 41.29
N THR A 182 1.97 -9.67 40.79
CA THR A 182 2.23 -10.85 41.63
C THR A 182 3.70 -11.03 42.05
N GLY A 183 4.59 -10.08 41.74
CA GLY A 183 5.99 -10.09 42.14
C GLY A 183 6.91 -11.00 41.31
N LYS A 184 6.43 -11.64 40.23
CA LYS A 184 7.26 -12.54 39.40
C LYS A 184 8.37 -11.81 38.66
N SER A 185 9.57 -12.38 38.58
CA SER A 185 10.68 -11.81 37.81
C SER A 185 10.42 -11.79 36.30
N TYR A 186 11.06 -10.85 35.58
CA TYR A 186 10.91 -10.74 34.13
C TYR A 186 11.31 -12.02 33.37
N ALA A 187 12.29 -12.77 33.88
CA ALA A 187 12.67 -14.06 33.31
C ALA A 187 11.55 -15.09 33.43
N LYS A 188 10.91 -15.19 34.60
CA LYS A 188 9.80 -16.11 34.85
C LYS A 188 8.56 -15.73 34.03
N ILE A 189 8.33 -14.44 33.83
CA ILE A 189 7.25 -13.93 32.97
C ILE A 189 7.53 -14.24 31.49
N ALA A 190 8.77 -14.08 31.03
CA ALA A 190 9.15 -14.43 29.67
C ALA A 190 8.93 -15.92 29.39
N GLN A 191 9.33 -16.80 30.32
CA GLN A 191 9.05 -18.23 30.25
C GLN A 191 7.55 -18.49 30.16
N GLN A 192 6.76 -17.92 31.08
CA GLN A 192 5.32 -18.12 31.11
C GLN A 192 4.62 -17.60 29.83
N LEU A 193 5.05 -16.48 29.27
CA LEU A 193 4.56 -16.01 27.96
C LEU A 193 4.83 -17.02 26.86
N ASN A 194 6.05 -17.54 26.78
CA ASN A 194 6.44 -18.51 25.76
C ASN A 194 5.68 -19.83 25.89
N ASP A 195 5.48 -20.31 27.13
CA ASP A 195 4.73 -21.53 27.43
C ASP A 195 3.24 -21.39 27.06
N ASN A 196 2.68 -20.17 27.18
CA ASN A 196 1.31 -19.84 26.76
C ASN A 196 1.21 -19.49 25.27
N GLY A 197 2.25 -19.75 24.48
CA GLY A 197 2.23 -19.58 23.02
C GLY A 197 2.39 -18.14 22.53
N PHE A 198 2.70 -17.18 23.41
CA PHE A 198 2.96 -15.80 22.98
C PHE A 198 4.30 -15.74 22.21
N LYS A 199 4.27 -15.07 21.06
CA LYS A 199 5.45 -14.80 20.23
C LYS A 199 5.60 -13.30 19.99
N THR A 200 6.85 -12.87 19.85
CA THR A 200 7.18 -11.50 19.46
C THR A 200 6.63 -11.17 18.06
N SER A 201 6.61 -9.90 17.69
CA SER A 201 6.16 -9.45 16.35
C SER A 201 6.93 -10.07 15.16
N ARG A 202 8.09 -10.67 15.42
CA ARG A 202 8.93 -11.38 14.44
C ARG A 202 8.82 -12.91 14.54
N GLY A 203 7.94 -13.43 15.40
CA GLY A 203 7.73 -14.87 15.58
C GLY A 203 8.68 -15.57 16.58
N TYR A 204 9.59 -14.84 17.22
CA TYR A 204 10.52 -15.40 18.21
C TYR A 204 9.93 -15.46 19.61
N ASN A 205 10.55 -16.27 20.48
CA ASN A 205 10.27 -16.29 21.92
C ASN A 205 10.59 -14.94 22.59
N PHE A 206 9.83 -14.62 23.62
CA PHE A 206 10.11 -13.49 24.51
C PHE A 206 11.32 -13.76 25.40
N SER A 207 12.17 -12.75 25.52
CA SER A 207 13.28 -12.68 26.49
C SER A 207 12.89 -11.79 27.67
N ALA A 208 13.59 -11.95 28.81
CA ALA A 208 13.40 -11.11 29.98
C ALA A 208 13.54 -9.61 29.67
N SER A 209 14.50 -9.24 28.81
CA SER A 209 14.72 -7.86 28.38
C SER A 209 13.54 -7.30 27.59
N GLN A 210 12.92 -8.10 26.71
CA GLN A 210 11.73 -7.67 25.97
C GLN A 210 10.52 -7.48 26.88
N VAL A 211 10.37 -8.35 27.88
CA VAL A 211 9.33 -8.21 28.91
C VAL A 211 9.52 -6.91 29.70
N LEU A 212 10.74 -6.64 30.17
CA LEU A 212 11.08 -5.38 30.85
C LEU A 212 10.73 -4.17 29.97
N ILE A 213 11.17 -4.16 28.71
CA ILE A 213 10.90 -3.06 27.77
C ILE A 213 9.39 -2.82 27.58
N LEU A 214 8.59 -3.89 27.47
CA LEU A 214 7.13 -3.75 27.33
C LEU A 214 6.48 -3.23 28.61
N TYR A 215 6.92 -3.71 29.77
CA TYR A 215 6.46 -3.24 31.07
C TYR A 215 6.80 -1.76 31.30
N ASP A 216 8.05 -1.36 31.09
CA ASP A 216 8.48 0.04 31.25
C ASP A 216 7.72 0.97 30.30
N ARG A 217 7.43 0.51 29.08
CA ARG A 217 6.62 1.30 28.13
C ARG A 217 5.18 1.49 28.61
N TYR A 218 4.58 0.48 29.23
CA TYR A 218 3.25 0.57 29.82
C TYR A 218 3.25 1.56 30.99
N VAL A 219 4.18 1.42 31.94
CA VAL A 219 4.31 2.34 33.08
C VAL A 219 4.50 3.78 32.62
N ASN A 220 5.39 4.01 31.65
CA ASN A 220 5.62 5.35 31.08
C ASN A 220 4.43 5.91 30.29
N SER A 221 3.48 5.08 29.85
CA SER A 221 2.25 5.53 29.19
C SER A 221 1.17 5.98 30.18
N LEU A 222 1.22 5.51 31.42
CA LEU A 222 0.33 5.95 32.50
C LEU A 222 0.80 7.26 33.16
N ALA A 223 2.10 7.57 33.05
CA ALA A 223 2.70 8.79 33.60
C ALA A 223 2.58 10.03 32.70
N LYS A 224 1.91 9.90 31.55
CA LYS A 224 1.63 10.98 30.59
C LYS A 224 0.15 11.29 30.58
#